data_AF-A0A1T1C7V6-F1
#
_entry.id   AF-A0A1T1C7V6-F1
#
_cell.length_a   1.000
_cell.length_b   1.000
_cell.length_c   1.000
_cell.angle_alpha   90.00
_cell.angle_beta   90.00
_cell.angle_gamma   90.00
#
_symmetry.space_group_name_H-M   'P 1'
#
loop_
_entity.id
_entity.type
_entity.pdbx_description
1 polymer ?
#
loop_
_entity_poly.entity_id
_entity_poly.type
_entity_poly.pdbx_seq_one_letter_code
_entity_poly.pdbx_strand_id
1 'polypeptide(L)'
;MNAKVEIIRQILKKDPQQVNTKTLNGDYPIHVAAKYGRFGARSYIREILEVDSQQLNIRNRKGFTPLSLANEHYNIKLVNYLCTLDSEPPQICQSSRK
;
A
#
# COMPACT_ATOMS: atom_id res chain seq x y z
N MET A 1 -11.97 15.01 3.24
CA MET A 1 -11.72 13.91 4.20
C MET A 1 -10.40 13.21 3.84
N ASN A 2 -9.25 13.71 4.31
CA ASN A 2 -7.92 13.08 4.11
C ASN A 2 -7.28 12.61 5.44
N ALA A 3 -7.96 12.81 6.58
CA ALA A 3 -7.42 12.57 7.91
C ALA A 3 -6.97 11.11 8.15
N LYS A 4 -7.66 10.14 7.54
CA LYS A 4 -7.35 8.72 7.76
C LYS A 4 -5.97 8.33 7.22
N VAL A 5 -5.56 8.83 6.05
CA VAL A 5 -4.27 8.48 5.45
C VAL A 5 -3.11 9.09 6.25
N GLU A 6 -3.27 10.34 6.69
CA GLU A 6 -2.22 11.04 7.46
C GLU A 6 -2.00 10.42 8.84
N ILE A 7 -3.08 9.99 9.51
CA ILE A 7 -2.97 9.30 10.80
C ILE A 7 -2.19 7.99 10.65
N ILE A 8 -2.50 7.16 9.65
CA ILE A 8 -1.78 5.89 9.46
C ILE A 8 -0.31 6.16 9.08
N ARG A 9 -0.02 7.24 8.35
CA ARG A 9 1.36 7.67 8.09
C ARG A 9 2.12 8.05 9.36
N GLN A 10 1.51 8.83 10.24
CA GLN A 10 2.11 9.19 11.53
C GLN A 10 2.37 7.95 12.39
N ILE A 11 1.45 6.99 12.36
CA ILE A 11 1.58 5.72 13.05
C ILE A 11 2.75 4.91 12.48
N LEU A 12 2.83 4.74 11.16
CA LEU A 12 3.92 4.00 10.51
C LEU A 12 5.30 4.64 10.71
N LYS A 13 5.36 5.97 10.81
CA LYS A 13 6.59 6.68 11.17
C LYS A 13 7.06 6.40 12.59
N LYS A 14 6.12 6.21 13.52
CA LYS A 14 6.44 5.85 14.91
C LYS A 14 6.78 4.36 15.04
N ASP A 15 6.06 3.52 14.32
CA ASP A 15 6.21 2.08 14.34
C ASP A 15 5.95 1.49 12.94
N PRO A 16 7.02 1.22 12.17
CA PRO A 16 6.89 0.67 10.83
C PRO A 16 6.27 -0.73 10.81
N GLN A 17 6.32 -1.50 11.90
CA GLN A 17 5.74 -2.85 11.91
C GLN A 17 4.21 -2.85 11.81
N GLN A 18 3.57 -1.69 11.99
CA GLN A 18 2.12 -1.56 11.85
C GLN A 18 1.62 -1.69 10.40
N VAL A 19 2.50 -1.82 9.40
CA VAL A 19 2.11 -2.17 8.01
C VAL A 19 1.28 -3.45 7.95
N ASN A 20 1.49 -4.38 8.88
CA ASN A 20 0.77 -5.65 8.97
C ASN A 20 -0.51 -5.58 9.83
N THR A 21 -0.82 -4.41 10.39
CA THR A 21 -2.01 -4.24 11.24
C THR A 21 -3.22 -3.91 10.39
N LYS A 22 -4.24 -4.76 10.45
CA LYS A 22 -5.51 -4.56 9.75
C LYS A 22 -6.47 -3.71 10.56
N THR A 23 -7.23 -2.85 9.89
CA THR A 23 -8.38 -2.15 10.47
C THR A 23 -9.53 -3.10 10.77
N LEU A 24 -10.59 -2.61 11.42
CA LEU A 24 -11.82 -3.38 11.70
C LEU A 24 -12.46 -4.00 10.44
N ASN A 25 -12.29 -3.37 9.28
CA ASN A 25 -12.78 -3.89 8.00
C ASN A 25 -11.86 -4.95 7.37
N GLY A 26 -10.73 -5.24 8.00
CA GLY A 26 -9.68 -6.10 7.45
C GLY A 26 -8.80 -5.41 6.41
N ASP A 27 -8.91 -4.08 6.27
CA ASP A 27 -8.06 -3.30 5.36
C ASP A 27 -6.70 -3.04 6.04
N TYR A 28 -5.63 -3.36 5.34
CA TYR A 28 -4.25 -2.99 5.70
C TYR A 28 -3.98 -1.52 5.35
N PRO A 29 -2.92 -0.88 5.91
CA PRO A 29 -2.51 0.48 5.58
C PRO A 29 -2.40 0.73 4.07
N ILE A 30 -1.92 -0.26 3.31
CA ILE A 30 -1.79 -0.18 1.85
C ILE A 30 -3.15 -0.18 1.13
N HIS A 31 -4.16 -0.86 1.67
CA HIS A 31 -5.53 -0.81 1.15
C HIS A 31 -6.15 0.57 1.40
N VAL A 32 -5.93 1.14 2.58
CA VAL A 32 -6.39 2.50 2.90
C VAL A 32 -5.69 3.53 2.00
N ALA A 33 -4.40 3.33 1.73
CA ALA A 33 -3.63 4.12 0.77
C ALA A 33 -4.21 4.04 -0.64
N ALA A 34 -4.50 2.84 -1.14
CA ALA A 34 -5.05 2.66 -2.48
C ALA A 34 -6.47 3.22 -2.61
N LYS A 35 -7.27 3.08 -1.55
CA LYS A 35 -8.66 3.52 -1.51
C LYS A 35 -8.85 5.03 -1.40
N TYR A 36 -8.05 5.68 -0.54
CA TYR A 36 -8.22 7.10 -0.21
C TYR A 36 -7.05 7.99 -0.65
N GLY A 37 -5.97 7.38 -1.14
CA GLY A 37 -4.78 8.10 -1.53
C GLY A 37 -5.00 8.88 -2.83
N ARG A 38 -4.98 10.21 -2.72
CA ARG A 38 -4.90 11.12 -3.87
C ARG A 38 -3.44 11.40 -4.24
N PHE A 39 -2.93 12.60 -3.93
CA PHE A 39 -1.62 13.06 -4.39
C PHE A 39 -0.42 12.46 -3.63
N GLY A 40 -0.58 12.07 -2.36
CA GLY A 40 0.49 11.47 -1.53
C GLY A 40 0.49 9.94 -1.48
N ALA A 41 -0.44 9.30 -2.19
CA ALA A 41 -0.66 7.86 -2.12
C ALA A 41 0.53 7.04 -2.57
N ARG A 42 1.23 7.48 -3.61
CA ARG A 42 2.40 6.77 -4.17
C ARG A 42 3.55 6.71 -3.18
N SER A 43 3.91 7.85 -2.60
CA SER A 43 4.94 7.94 -1.58
C SER A 43 4.61 7.05 -0.40
N TYR A 44 3.33 7.04 0.00
CA TYR A 44 2.88 6.24 1.13
C TYR A 44 2.88 4.73 0.84
N ILE A 45 2.45 4.31 -0.35
CA ILE A 45 2.56 2.92 -0.79
C ILE A 45 4.02 2.48 -0.85
N ARG A 46 4.91 3.34 -1.34
CA ARG A 46 6.35 3.07 -1.34
C ARG A 46 6.92 2.91 0.07
N GLU A 47 6.61 3.83 0.99
CA GLU A 47 7.00 3.74 2.40
C GLU A 47 6.55 2.39 3.01
N ILE A 48 5.32 1.93 2.71
CA ILE A 48 4.82 0.64 3.18
C ILE A 48 5.57 -0.54 2.56
N LEU A 49 5.83 -0.51 1.25
CA LEU A 49 6.51 -1.59 0.52
C LEU A 49 8.01 -1.69 0.86
N GLU A 50 8.62 -0.58 1.28
CA GLU A 50 9.99 -0.56 1.80
C GLU A 50 10.09 -1.30 3.14
N VAL A 51 9.01 -1.30 3.94
CA VAL A 51 8.93 -2.09 5.18
C VAL A 51 8.60 -3.54 4.88
N ASP A 52 7.58 -3.77 4.04
CA ASP A 52 7.11 -5.10 3.70
C ASP A 52 6.59 -5.13 2.25
N SER A 53 7.41 -5.69 1.36
CA SER A 53 7.09 -5.81 -0.06
C SER A 53 5.95 -6.79 -0.36
N GLN A 54 5.61 -7.69 0.58
CA GLN A 54 4.48 -8.62 0.41
C GLN A 54 3.13 -7.90 0.47
N GLN A 55 3.10 -6.65 0.97
CA GLN A 55 1.88 -5.85 1.05
C GLN A 55 1.27 -5.54 -0.33
N LEU A 56 2.06 -5.54 -1.42
CA LEU A 56 1.56 -5.23 -2.76
C LEU A 56 0.40 -6.15 -3.19
N ASN A 57 0.50 -7.42 -2.82
CA ASN A 57 -0.41 -8.50 -3.25
C ASN A 57 -1.30 -9.03 -2.12
N ILE A 58 -1.27 -8.37 -0.94
CA ILE A 58 -2.06 -8.78 0.20
C ILE A 58 -3.56 -8.57 -0.08
N ARG A 59 -4.40 -9.45 0.45
CA ARG A 59 -5.86 -9.37 0.30
C ARG A 59 -6.49 -8.94 1.61
N ASN A 60 -7.40 -7.98 1.55
CA ASN A 60 -8.24 -7.63 2.70
C ASN A 60 -9.29 -8.73 2.97
N ARG A 61 -10.10 -8.54 4.03
CA ARG A 61 -11.18 -9.48 4.39
C ARG A 61 -12.21 -9.72 3.28
N LYS A 62 -12.37 -8.78 2.35
CA LYS A 62 -13.27 -8.89 1.20
C LYS A 62 -12.62 -9.56 -0.02
N GLY A 63 -11.34 -9.95 0.06
CA GLY A 63 -10.59 -10.54 -1.04
C GLY A 63 -9.99 -9.54 -2.03
N PHE A 64 -10.11 -8.24 -1.76
CA PHE A 64 -9.55 -7.19 -2.60
C PHE A 64 -8.06 -6.98 -2.32
N THR A 65 -7.28 -6.78 -3.37
CA THR A 65 -5.89 -6.31 -3.33
C THR A 65 -5.83 -4.78 -3.40
N PRO A 66 -4.69 -4.15 -3.03
CA PRO A 66 -4.49 -2.71 -3.20
C PRO A 66 -4.73 -2.24 -4.64
N LEU A 67 -4.26 -3.01 -5.63
CA LEU A 67 -4.49 -2.72 -7.06
C LEU A 67 -5.99 -2.76 -7.42
N SER A 68 -6.73 -3.76 -6.91
CA SER A 68 -8.17 -3.86 -7.17
C SER A 68 -8.95 -2.68 -6.57
N LEU A 69 -8.58 -2.22 -5.36
CA LEU A 69 -9.19 -1.03 -4.75
C LEU A 69 -8.85 0.24 -5.52
N ALA A 70 -7.62 0.37 -6.03
CA ALA A 70 -7.22 1.50 -6.86
C ALA A 70 -8.02 1.57 -8.16
N ASN A 71 -8.30 0.41 -8.77
CA ASN A 71 -9.15 0.28 -9.95
C ASN A 71 -10.61 0.66 -9.63
N GLU A 72 -11.17 0.15 -8.53
CA GLU A 72 -12.55 0.44 -8.10
C GLU A 72 -12.76 1.94 -7.83
N HIS A 73 -11.74 2.62 -7.32
CA HIS A 73 -11.77 4.05 -7.03
C HIS A 73 -11.34 4.93 -8.22
N TYR A 74 -11.24 4.38 -9.42
CA TYR A 74 -10.87 5.07 -10.68
C TYR A 74 -9.57 5.88 -10.58
N ASN A 75 -8.63 5.43 -9.76
CA ASN A 75 -7.37 6.13 -9.56
C ASN A 75 -6.32 5.64 -10.56
N ILE A 76 -6.53 5.98 -11.84
CA ILE A 76 -5.69 5.52 -12.97
C ILE A 76 -4.20 5.81 -12.72
N LYS A 77 -3.88 6.96 -12.13
CA LYS A 77 -2.52 7.38 -11.77
C LYS A 77 -1.85 6.47 -10.73
N LEU A 78 -2.63 5.83 -9.88
CA LEU A 78 -2.16 4.89 -8.88
C LEU A 78 -2.16 3.46 -9.41
N VAL A 79 -3.15 3.11 -10.23
CA VAL A 79 -3.21 1.82 -10.94
C VAL A 79 -1.98 1.64 -11.81
N ASN A 80 -1.62 2.65 -12.63
CA ASN A 80 -0.40 2.59 -13.42
C ASN A 80 0.84 2.45 -12.55
N TYR A 81 0.89 3.13 -11.40
CA TYR A 81 2.02 3.05 -10.49
C TYR A 81 2.14 1.66 -9.84
N LEU A 82 1.03 1.09 -9.34
CA LEU A 82 1.00 -0.25 -8.79
C LEU A 82 1.31 -1.31 -9.86
N CYS A 83 0.82 -1.13 -11.09
CA CYS A 83 1.12 -2.01 -12.23
C CYS A 83 2.61 -1.95 -12.61
N THR A 84 3.24 -0.77 -12.57
CA THR A 84 4.70 -0.66 -12.78
C THR A 84 5.49 -1.33 -11.67
N LEU A 85 5.01 -1.31 -10.42
CA LEU A 85 5.66 -1.99 -9.29
C LEU A 85 5.51 -3.52 -9.35
N ASP A 86 4.44 -4.02 -9.98
CA ASP A 86 4.19 -5.46 -10.15
C ASP A 86 4.87 -6.01 -11.43
N SER A 87 4.99 -5.18 -12.48
CA SER A 87 5.63 -5.55 -13.75
C SER A 87 7.16 -5.45 -13.71
N GLU A 88 7.72 -4.57 -12.88
CA GLU A 88 9.15 -4.63 -12.55
C GLU A 88 9.33 -5.58 -11.36
N PRO A 89 10.15 -6.64 -11.46
CA PRO A 89 10.48 -7.44 -10.28
C PRO A 89 11.06 -6.48 -9.23
N PRO A 90 10.61 -6.56 -7.96
CA PRO A 90 10.95 -5.57 -6.96
C PRO A 90 12.47 -5.52 -6.79
N GLN A 91 13.11 -4.49 -7.35
CA GLN A 91 14.47 -4.09 -7.00
C GLN A 91 14.57 -3.59 -5.54
N ILE A 92 13.47 -3.69 -4.78
CA ILE A 92 13.41 -3.50 -3.33
C ILE A 92 14.16 -4.62 -2.59
N CYS A 93 14.58 -5.69 -3.28
CA CYS A 93 15.56 -6.66 -2.76
C CYS A 93 16.90 -6.57 -3.50
N GLN A 94 17.73 -5.56 -3.19
CA GLN A 94 19.18 -5.81 -3.15
C GLN A 94 19.55 -6.37 -1.78
N SER A 95 19.18 -7.62 -1.53
CA SER A 95 19.77 -8.42 -0.45
C SER A 95 19.73 -9.89 -0.83
N SER A 96 20.86 -10.37 -1.31
CA SER A 96 21.34 -11.75 -1.19
C SER A 96 20.42 -12.87 -1.70
N ARG A 97 20.61 -13.24 -2.97
CA ARG A 97 20.75 -14.68 -3.29
C ARG A 97 22.22 -14.98 -3.50
N LYS A 98 22.69 -16.00 -2.80
CA LYS A 98 23.96 -16.68 -3.05
C LYS A 98 24.07 -17.11 -4.50
#